data_AF-A0A2T0B3N8-F1
#
_entry.id   AF-A0A2T0B3N8-F1
#
_cell.length_a   1.000
_cell.length_b   1.000
_cell.length_c   1.000
_cell.angle_alpha   90.00
_cell.angle_beta   90.00
_cell.angle_gamma   90.00
#
_symmetry.space_group_name_H-M   'P 1'
#
loop_
_entity.id
_entity.type
_entity.pdbx_description
1 polymer ?
#
loop_
_entity_poly.entity_id
_entity_poly.type
_entity_poly.pdbx_seq_one_letter_code
_entity_poly.pdbx_strand_id
1 'polypeptide(L)' 'MIIIKSSSIQFKNPNVGQPTRAVEEHYNGRRIMAFVEGNERMFSFKKGELAFDANEDEMIAAIEQRIAEE' A
#
# COMPACT_ATOMS: atom_id res chain seq x y z
N MET A 1 11.02 11.30 -10.15
CA MET A 1 10.23 12.02 -9.11
C MET A 1 8.95 11.25 -8.90
N ILE A 2 8.71 10.80 -7.66
CA ILE A 2 7.51 10.04 -7.28
C ILE A 2 6.70 10.95 -6.35
N ILE A 3 5.43 11.19 -6.70
CA ILE A 3 4.53 12.00 -5.87
C ILE A 3 3.34 11.12 -5.47
N ILE A 4 3.19 10.85 -4.18
CA ILE A 4 2.04 10.11 -3.67
C ILE A 4 0.81 11.00 -3.76
N LYS A 5 -0.19 10.58 -4.55
CA LYS A 5 -1.47 11.26 -4.70
C LYS A 5 -2.45 10.82 -3.62
N SER A 6 -2.51 9.51 -3.37
CA SER A 6 -3.37 8.94 -2.35
C SER A 6 -2.86 7.57 -1.88
N SER A 7 -3.15 7.25 -0.63
CA SER A 7 -2.93 5.93 -0.06
C SER A 7 -4.21 5.43 0.60
N SER A 8 -4.61 4.20 0.29
CA SER A 8 -5.80 3.56 0.83
C SER A 8 -5.42 2.23 1.47
N ILE A 9 -5.64 2.12 2.78
CA ILE A 9 -5.40 0.86 3.50
C ILE A 9 -6.56 -0.10 3.24
N GLN A 10 -6.23 -1.36 2.95
CA GLN A 10 -7.20 -2.43 2.79
C GLN A 10 -7.25 -3.26 4.07
N PHE A 11 -8.40 -3.27 4.71
CA PHE A 11 -8.67 -4.14 5.85
C PHE A 11 -9.46 -5.37 5.39
N LYS A 12 -9.08 -6.54 5.88
CA LYS A 12 -9.79 -7.79 5.69
C LYS A 12 -9.74 -8.59 6.98
N ASN A 13 -10.90 -9.01 7.48
CA ASN A 13 -10.91 -9.91 8.63
C ASN A 13 -10.27 -11.26 8.23
N PRO A 14 -9.26 -11.75 8.97
CA PRO A 14 -8.71 -13.08 8.72
C PRO A 14 -9.74 -14.20 8.95
N ASN A 15 -10.74 -13.96 9.81
CA ASN A 15 -11.83 -14.88 10.08
C ASN A 15 -13.04 -14.58 9.17
N VAL A 16 -13.41 -15.55 8.35
CA VAL A 16 -14.54 -15.43 7.42
C VAL A 16 -15.86 -15.34 8.20
N GLY A 17 -16.68 -14.33 7.90
CA GLY A 17 -17.99 -14.12 8.54
C GLY A 17 -17.98 -13.15 9.74
N GLN A 18 -16.82 -12.62 10.12
CA GLN A 18 -16.68 -11.68 11.22
C GLN A 18 -16.49 -10.22 10.71
N PRO A 19 -16.91 -9.20 11.49
CA PRO A 19 -16.84 -7.81 11.06
C PRO A 19 -15.40 -7.34 10.87
N THR A 20 -15.12 -6.60 9.80
CA THR A 20 -13.80 -6.00 9.57
C THR A 20 -13.62 -4.75 10.43
N ARG A 21 -12.48 -4.66 11.13
CA ARG A 21 -12.09 -3.51 11.95
C ARG A 21 -10.87 -2.82 11.34
N ALA A 22 -10.73 -1.52 11.56
CA ALA A 22 -9.56 -0.75 11.16
C ALA A 22 -8.42 -0.91 12.18
N VAL A 23 -7.95 -2.16 12.33
CA VAL A 23 -6.87 -2.55 13.25
C VAL A 23 -5.78 -3.28 12.47
N GLU A 24 -4.55 -3.27 13.00
CA GLU A 24 -3.40 -3.94 12.38
C GLU A 24 -3.65 -5.43 12.13
N GLU A 25 -4.37 -6.13 13.02
CA GLU A 25 -4.70 -7.55 12.85
C GLU A 25 -5.53 -7.84 11.58
N HIS A 26 -6.29 -6.84 11.13
CA HIS A 26 -7.11 -6.92 9.92
C HIS A 26 -6.40 -6.31 8.72
N TYR A 27 -5.15 -5.88 8.85
CA TYR A 27 -4.41 -5.28 7.76
C TYR A 27 -4.11 -6.34 6.68
N ASN A 28 -4.61 -6.07 5.47
CA ASN A 28 -4.44 -6.95 4.32
C ASN A 28 -3.41 -6.40 3.33
N GLY A 29 -3.26 -5.09 3.27
CA GLY A 29 -2.34 -4.41 2.38
C GLY A 29 -2.70 -2.94 2.18
N ARG A 30 -1.99 -2.28 1.27
CA ARG A 30 -2.16 -0.86 0.98
C ARG A 30 -2.15 -0.65 -0.51
N ARG A 31 -3.07 0.19 -0.98
CA ARG A 31 -3.11 0.66 -2.36
C ARG A 31 -2.58 2.08 -2.39
N ILE A 32 -1.58 2.32 -3.22
CA ILE A 32 -0.94 3.63 -3.32
C ILE A 32 -1.10 4.09 -4.76
N MET A 33 -1.63 5.28 -4.94
CA MET A 33 -1.70 5.96 -6.22
C MET A 33 -0.61 7.03 -6.22
N ALA A 34 0.35 6.90 -7.13
CA ALA A 34 1.47 7.83 -7.22
C ALA A 34 1.69 8.27 -8.66
N PHE A 35 2.14 9.51 -8.83
CA PHE A 35 2.64 10.00 -10.10
C PHE A 35 4.11 9.63 -10.24
N VAL A 36 4.42 8.83 -11.26
CA VAL A 36 5.77 8.42 -11.61
C VAL A 36 6.09 9.04 -12.96
N GLU A 37 7.06 9.96 -12.99
CA GLU A 37 7.48 10.65 -14.22
C GLU A 37 6.31 11.33 -14.98
N GLY A 38 5.37 11.91 -14.23
CA GLY A 38 4.19 12.58 -14.78
C GLY A 38 3.03 11.64 -15.15
N ASN A 39 3.18 10.32 -14.97
CA ASN A 39 2.13 9.34 -15.23
C ASN A 39 1.53 8.82 -13.93
N GLU A 40 0.19 8.79 -13.85
CA GLU A 40 -0.51 8.17 -12.72
C GLU A 40 -0.36 6.65 -12.78
N ARG A 41 0.32 6.09 -11.78
CA ARG A 41 0.46 4.64 -11.60
C ARG A 41 -0.18 4.24 -10.28
N MET A 42 -0.88 3.10 -10.32
CA MET A 42 -1.49 2.50 -9.15
C MET A 42 -0.66 1.28 -8.73
N PHE A 43 -0.20 1.30 -7.48
CA PHE A 43 0.55 0.22 -6.86
C PHE A 43 -0.32 -0.45 -5.80
N SER A 44 -0.30 -1.77 -5.78
CA SER A 44 -1.03 -2.57 -4.80
C SER A 44 -0.02 -3.42 -4.04
N PHE A 45 0.13 -3.12 -2.76
CA PHE A 45 1.05 -3.77 -1.85
C PHE A 45 0.27 -4.68 -0.91
N LYS A 46 0.77 -5.90 -0.70
CA LYS A 46 0.22 -6.81 0.31
C LYS A 46 0.82 -6.50 1.68
N LYS A 47 0.20 -7.04 2.74
CA LYS A 47 0.70 -6.90 4.12
C LYS A 47 2.16 -7.31 4.35
N GLY A 48 2.72 -8.15 3.47
CA GLY A 48 4.12 -8.58 3.53
C GLY A 48 5.09 -7.70 2.75
N GLU A 49 4.59 -6.84 1.86
CA GLU A 49 5.41 -5.91 1.08
C GLU A 49 5.49 -4.53 1.74
N LEU A 50 4.40 -4.11 2.40
CA LEU A 50 4.34 -2.81 3.05
C LEU A 50 3.63 -2.93 4.39
N ALA A 51 4.28 -2.48 5.45
CA ALA A 51 3.74 -2.52 6.81
C ALA A 51 2.51 -1.61 6.99
N PHE A 52 1.69 -1.90 8.00
CA PHE A 52 0.55 -1.05 8.36
C PHE A 52 1.01 0.35 8.79
N ASP A 53 2.11 0.42 9.56
CA ASP A 53 2.74 1.64 10.05
C ASP A 53 3.76 2.25 9.06
N ALA A 54 3.75 1.81 7.80
CA ALA A 54 4.72 2.30 6.82
C ALA A 54 4.59 3.82 6.62
N ASN A 55 5.72 4.51 6.76
CA ASN A 55 5.84 5.96 6.57
C ASN A 55 5.88 6.34 5.09
N GLU A 56 5.86 7.64 4.81
CA GLU A 56 5.92 8.17 3.45
C GLU A 56 7.17 7.72 2.68
N ASP A 57 8.32 7.73 3.35
CA ASP A 57 9.59 7.29 2.76
C ASP A 57 9.56 5.79 2.38
N GLU A 58 9.03 4.94 3.26
CA GLU A 58 8.86 3.51 2.98
C GLU A 58 7.88 3.25 1.83
N MET A 59 6.83 4.08 1.72
CA MET A 59 5.91 4.01 0.60
C MET A 59 6.60 4.35 -0.72
N ILE A 60 7.46 5.37 -0.75
CA ILE A 60 8.23 5.75 -1.93
C ILE A 60 9.22 4.64 -2.28
N ALA A 61 9.98 4.15 -1.29
CA ALA A 61 10.95 3.07 -1.49
C ALA A 61 10.30 1.80 -2.05
N ALA A 62 9.12 1.41 -1.56
CA ALA A 62 8.38 0.26 -2.07
C ALA A 62 7.90 0.47 -3.52
N ILE A 63 7.53 1.69 -3.89
CA ILE A 63 7.18 2.03 -5.28
C ILE A 63 8.42 1.97 -6.17
N GLU A 64 9.55 2.52 -5.73
CA GLU A 64 10.82 2.43 -6.45
C GLU A 64 11.27 0.99 -6.67
N GLN A 65 11.19 0.16 -5.62
CA GLN A 65 11.52 -1.26 -5.71
C GLN A 65 10.64 -1.97 -6.73
N ARG A 66 9.33 -1.70 -6.72
CA ARG A 66 8.39 -2.31 -7.68
C ARG A 66 8.65 -1.87 -9.13
N ILE A 67 9.06 -0.62 -9.35
CA ILE A 67 9.45 -0.12 -10.67
C ILE A 67 10.77 -0.75 -11.13
N ALA A 68 11.71 -0.99 -10.22
CA ALA A 68 12.99 -1.60 -10.53
C ALA A 68 12.91 -3.11 -10.83
N GLU A 69 11.89 -3.80 -10.30
CA GLU A 69 11.60 -5.21 -10.61
C GLU A 69 10.82 -5.40 -11.94
N GLU A 70 10.32 -4.32 -12.56
CA GLU A 70 9.59 -4.34 -13.84
C GLU A 70 10.54 -4.27 -15.04
#